data_AF-A0A936CXQ6-F1
#
_entry.id   AF-A0A936CXQ6-F1
#
_cell.length_a   1.000
_cell.length_b   1.000
_cell.length_c   1.000
_cell.angle_alpha   90.00
_cell.angle_beta   90.00
_cell.angle_gamma   90.00
#
_symmetry.space_group_name_H-M   'P 1'
#
loop_
_entity.id
_entity.type
_entity.pdbx_description
1 polymer ?
#
loop_
_entity_poly.entity_id
_entity_poly.type
_entity_poly.pdbx_seq_one_letter_code
_entity_poly.pdbx_strand_id
1 'polypeptide(L)'
;MPASTGPGSGARSPARPYGNPWLAGFLLGLVLLASFVIAGRGLGATAAYSALATAVAGLGGAARVAEHPVHARFWNDGAPLLSWTLFLLAGAAAGAFLSAWQGRRLAVVTERGPRVSARTRLLLAFAGGLLAAWGARLARGCTSGQALAGGAMLSVGGLVFMAAVFVAAYALAGRVRRQWL
;
A
#
# COMPACT_ATOMS: atom_id res chain seq x y z
N MET A 1 -37.52 -25.25 21.21
CA MET A 1 -38.63 -24.71 20.40
C MET A 1 -38.08 -24.34 19.03
N PRO A 2 -38.43 -25.08 17.95
CA PRO A 2 -37.97 -24.80 16.59
C PRO A 2 -39.03 -24.02 15.79
N ALA A 3 -38.55 -23.07 14.98
CA ALA A 3 -39.13 -22.40 13.79
C ALA A 3 -38.55 -20.97 13.78
N SER A 4 -37.94 -20.46 12.71
CA SER A 4 -38.52 -20.32 11.38
C SER A 4 -37.47 -20.31 10.27
N THR A 5 -37.74 -21.08 9.23
CA THR A 5 -37.17 -20.95 7.88
C THR A 5 -37.60 -19.64 7.23
N GLY A 6 -36.62 -18.78 6.89
CA GLY A 6 -36.79 -17.64 5.99
C GLY A 6 -36.15 -17.92 4.62
N PRO A 7 -36.66 -17.36 3.51
CA PRO A 7 -36.35 -17.81 2.16
C PRO A 7 -35.01 -17.26 1.64
N GLY A 8 -34.20 -18.15 1.07
CA GLY A 8 -33.34 -17.84 -0.08
C GLY A 8 -32.31 -16.72 0.05
N SER A 9 -31.39 -16.77 1.01
CA SER A 9 -30.09 -16.11 0.82
C SER A 9 -29.19 -17.05 0.02
N GLY A 10 -28.95 -16.77 -1.26
CA GLY A 10 -28.04 -17.56 -2.10
C GLY A 10 -26.75 -17.88 -1.33
N ALA A 11 -26.47 -19.18 -1.17
CA ALA A 11 -25.36 -19.67 -0.37
C ALA A 11 -24.04 -19.18 -1.00
N ARG A 12 -23.55 -18.01 -0.55
CA ARG A 12 -22.23 -17.53 -0.92
C ARG A 12 -21.25 -18.59 -0.45
N SER A 13 -20.55 -19.22 -1.38
CA SER A 13 -19.56 -20.22 -1.03
C SER A 13 -18.56 -19.61 -0.04
N PRO A 14 -18.18 -20.33 1.03
CA PRO A 14 -17.36 -19.78 2.10
C PRO A 14 -16.02 -19.27 1.57
N ALA A 15 -15.44 -18.25 2.21
CA ALA A 15 -14.12 -17.75 1.83
C ALA A 15 -13.09 -18.89 1.84
N ARG A 16 -12.20 -18.95 0.85
CA ARG A 16 -11.17 -20.00 0.80
C ARG A 16 -10.19 -19.84 1.98
N PRO A 17 -9.54 -20.90 2.47
CA PRO A 17 -8.44 -20.74 3.43
C PRO A 17 -7.34 -19.79 2.93
N TYR A 18 -6.58 -19.20 3.84
CA TYR A 18 -5.40 -18.42 3.45
C TYR A 18 -4.30 -19.35 2.92
N GLY A 19 -3.50 -18.85 1.98
CA GLY A 19 -2.35 -19.59 1.46
C GLY A 19 -1.21 -19.68 2.48
N ASN A 20 -0.23 -20.54 2.20
CA ASN A 20 0.96 -20.69 3.04
C ASN A 20 1.78 -19.36 3.07
N PRO A 21 1.99 -18.74 4.25
CA PRO A 21 2.71 -17.46 4.36
C PRO A 21 4.17 -17.57 3.92
N TRP A 22 4.82 -18.72 4.11
CA TRP A 22 6.21 -18.94 3.68
C TRP A 22 6.34 -18.94 2.16
N LEU A 23 5.38 -19.59 1.48
CA LEU A 23 5.33 -19.57 0.02
C LEU A 23 5.08 -18.15 -0.51
N ALA A 24 4.15 -17.41 0.11
CA ALA A 24 3.90 -16.03 -0.27
C ALA A 24 5.14 -15.14 -0.08
N GLY A 25 5.88 -15.32 1.02
CA GLY A 25 7.14 -14.63 1.28
C GLY A 25 8.22 -14.97 0.25
N PHE A 26 8.38 -16.25 -0.07
CA PHE A 26 9.33 -16.71 -1.09
C PHE A 26 9.02 -16.12 -2.48
N LEU A 27 7.75 -16.18 -2.90
CA LEU A 27 7.32 -15.59 -4.17
C LEU A 27 7.50 -14.07 -4.20
N LEU A 28 7.23 -13.38 -3.09
CA LEU A 28 7.49 -11.94 -2.97
C LEU A 28 8.99 -11.63 -3.08
N GLY A 29 9.86 -12.46 -2.50
CA GLY A 29 11.32 -12.37 -2.65
C GLY A 29 11.76 -12.53 -4.11
N LEU A 30 11.19 -13.49 -4.84
CA LEU A 30 11.45 -13.65 -6.27
C LEU A 30 10.98 -12.44 -7.09
N VAL A 31 9.82 -11.86 -6.76
CA VAL A 31 9.33 -10.63 -7.40
C VAL A 31 10.26 -9.45 -7.12
N LEU A 32 10.76 -9.32 -5.89
CA LEU A 32 11.73 -8.28 -5.54
C LEU A 32 13.04 -8.46 -6.31
N LEU A 33 13.56 -9.69 -6.41
CA LEU A 33 14.74 -10.00 -7.20
C LEU A 33 14.53 -9.68 -8.69
N ALA A 34 13.40 -10.11 -9.26
CA ALA A 34 13.04 -9.82 -10.64
C ALA A 34 12.93 -8.30 -10.89
N SER A 35 12.39 -7.53 -9.95
CA SER A 35 12.35 -6.06 -10.04
C SER A 35 13.75 -5.47 -10.13
N PHE A 36 14.71 -5.96 -9.34
CA PHE A 36 16.09 -5.50 -9.43
C PHE A 36 16.77 -5.90 -10.74
N VAL A 37 16.57 -7.12 -11.22
CA VAL A 37 17.21 -7.62 -12.44
C VAL A 37 16.64 -6.95 -13.70
N ILE A 38 15.32 -6.81 -13.79
CA ILE A 38 14.65 -6.32 -15.00
C ILE A 38 14.60 -4.79 -15.01
N ALA A 39 14.20 -4.17 -13.89
CA ALA A 39 13.96 -2.72 -13.83
C ALA A 39 15.12 -1.94 -13.21
N GLY A 40 16.17 -2.61 -12.73
CA GLY A 40 17.33 -1.98 -12.08
C GLY A 40 17.01 -1.30 -10.75
N ARG A 41 15.81 -1.53 -10.19
CA ARG A 41 15.30 -0.82 -9.02
C ARG A 41 14.37 -1.68 -8.18
N GLY A 42 14.34 -1.41 -6.88
CA GLY A 42 13.49 -2.13 -5.93
C GLY A 42 12.02 -1.74 -5.99
N LEU A 43 11.19 -2.49 -5.26
CA LEU A 43 9.76 -2.21 -5.12
C LEU A 43 9.53 -0.92 -4.32
N GLY A 44 8.67 -0.03 -4.81
CA GLY A 44 8.30 1.18 -4.07
C GLY A 44 7.10 1.88 -4.70
N ALA A 45 6.11 2.26 -3.90
CA ALA A 45 4.86 2.86 -4.38
C ALA A 45 4.90 4.40 -4.46
N THR A 46 5.70 5.06 -3.63
CA THR A 46 5.69 6.53 -3.46
C THR A 46 5.95 7.31 -4.76
N ALA A 47 6.77 6.76 -5.66
CA ALA A 47 7.09 7.40 -6.93
C ALA A 47 5.88 7.51 -7.88
N ALA A 48 4.93 6.57 -7.85
CA ALA A 48 3.70 6.66 -8.64
C ALA A 48 2.86 7.88 -8.25
N TYR A 49 2.74 8.18 -6.95
CA TYR A 49 2.00 9.36 -6.49
C TYR A 49 2.69 10.66 -6.93
N SER A 50 4.02 10.70 -6.90
CA SER A 50 4.78 11.87 -7.36
C SER A 50 4.69 12.05 -8.87
N ALA A 51 4.69 10.96 -9.63
CA ALA A 51 4.47 10.96 -11.07
C ALA A 51 3.05 11.46 -11.44
N LEU A 52 2.01 10.99 -10.75
CA LEU A 52 0.65 11.48 -10.93
C LEU A 52 0.52 12.97 -10.60
N ALA A 53 1.08 13.41 -9.46
CA ALA A 53 1.08 14.83 -9.09
C ALA A 53 1.80 15.69 -10.13
N THR A 54 2.88 15.18 -10.72
CA THR A 54 3.63 15.84 -11.79
C THR A 54 2.85 15.89 -13.10
N ALA A 55 2.11 14.84 -13.44
CA ALA A 55 1.22 14.84 -14.59
C ALA A 55 0.13 15.91 -14.46
N VAL A 56 -0.49 16.02 -13.27
CA VAL A 56 -1.49 17.05 -12.98
C VAL A 56 -0.87 18.45 -13.03
N ALA A 57 0.32 18.65 -12.46
CA ALA A 57 1.03 19.92 -12.54
C ALA A 57 1.39 20.30 -13.99
N GLY A 58 1.71 19.30 -14.83
CA GLY A 58 2.00 19.45 -16.25
C GLY A 58 0.83 19.96 -17.09
N LEU A 59 -0.42 19.79 -16.64
CA LEU A 59 -1.59 20.40 -17.28
C LEU A 59 -1.53 21.94 -17.27
N GLY A 60 -0.81 22.52 -16.29
CA GLY A 60 -0.55 23.95 -16.21
C GLY A 60 0.66 24.43 -17.03
N GLY A 61 1.30 23.56 -17.82
CA GLY A 61 2.44 23.87 -18.68
C GLY A 61 3.79 23.37 -18.16
N ALA A 62 4.70 23.06 -19.09
CA ALA A 62 6.02 22.49 -18.78
C ALA A 62 6.92 23.42 -17.95
N ALA A 63 6.75 24.74 -18.06
CA ALA A 63 7.48 25.72 -17.26
C ALA A 63 7.24 25.53 -15.75
N ARG A 64 5.98 25.25 -15.35
CA ARG A 64 5.61 25.07 -13.94
C ARG A 64 6.15 23.79 -13.32
N VAL A 65 6.40 22.77 -14.15
CA VAL A 65 7.07 21.54 -13.75
C VAL A 65 8.55 21.78 -13.57
N ALA A 66 9.18 22.56 -14.46
CA ALA A 66 10.60 22.89 -14.39
C ALA A 66 10.94 23.79 -13.19
N GLU A 67 10.02 24.65 -12.77
CA GLU A 67 10.18 25.53 -11.60
C GLU A 67 10.28 24.77 -10.26
N HIS A 68 9.74 23.55 -10.18
CA HIS A 68 9.71 22.77 -8.96
C HIS A 68 10.58 21.51 -9.04
N PRO A 69 11.63 21.38 -8.21
CA PRO A 69 12.60 20.28 -8.31
C PRO A 69 11.98 18.89 -8.07
N VAL A 70 10.85 18.83 -7.36
CA VAL A 70 10.10 17.58 -7.18
C VAL A 70 9.46 17.15 -8.49
N HIS A 71 8.87 18.07 -9.25
CA HIS A 71 8.16 17.78 -10.49
C HIS A 71 9.12 17.54 -11.65
N ALA A 72 10.19 18.33 -11.74
CA ALA A 72 11.26 18.11 -12.72
C ALA A 72 11.82 16.67 -12.67
N ARG A 73 12.01 16.12 -11.46
CA ARG A 73 12.51 14.75 -11.27
C ARG A 73 11.56 13.65 -11.80
N PHE A 74 10.26 13.89 -11.81
CA PHE A 74 9.26 12.90 -12.23
C PHE A 74 8.62 13.24 -13.58
N TRP A 75 9.14 14.24 -14.30
CA TRP A 75 8.60 14.67 -15.59
C TRP A 75 8.71 13.59 -16.68
N ASN A 76 9.74 12.73 -16.60
CA ASN A 76 9.94 11.58 -17.49
C ASN A 76 9.80 11.97 -18.98
N ASP A 77 10.59 12.96 -19.41
CA ASP A 77 10.61 13.49 -20.78
C ASP A 77 9.22 13.88 -21.34
N GLY A 78 8.37 14.44 -20.49
CA GLY A 78 7.01 14.86 -20.86
C GLY A 78 5.94 13.76 -20.71
N ALA A 79 6.34 12.56 -20.29
CA ALA A 79 5.46 11.42 -20.09
C ALA A 79 5.51 10.89 -18.63
N PRO A 80 5.14 11.70 -17.62
CA PRO A 80 5.20 11.29 -16.20
C PRO A 80 4.36 10.03 -15.90
N LEU A 81 3.27 9.81 -16.66
CA LEU A 81 2.38 8.65 -16.50
C LEU A 81 2.99 7.32 -16.98
N LEU A 82 4.03 7.37 -17.81
CA LEU A 82 4.78 6.20 -18.27
C LEU A 82 5.84 5.73 -17.25
N SER A 83 5.80 6.25 -16.02
CA SER A 83 6.69 5.78 -14.96
C SER A 83 6.46 4.28 -14.66
N TRP A 84 7.54 3.52 -14.59
CA TRP A 84 7.52 2.10 -14.22
C TRP A 84 6.72 1.83 -12.94
N THR A 85 6.78 2.73 -11.97
CA THR A 85 6.08 2.59 -10.69
C THR A 85 4.55 2.58 -10.85
N LEU A 86 4.01 3.27 -11.86
CA LEU A 86 2.57 3.20 -12.15
C LEU A 86 2.17 1.83 -12.70
N PHE A 87 2.99 1.25 -13.58
CA PHE A 87 2.78 -0.13 -14.04
C PHE A 87 2.90 -1.14 -12.90
N LEU A 88 3.89 -0.97 -12.02
CA LEU A 88 4.03 -1.78 -10.81
C LEU A 88 2.77 -1.71 -9.92
N LEU A 89 2.25 -0.50 -9.69
CA LEU A 89 1.08 -0.27 -8.85
C LEU A 89 -0.19 -0.83 -9.50
N ALA A 90 -0.36 -0.66 -10.81
CA ALA A 90 -1.46 -1.22 -11.57
C ALA A 90 -1.43 -2.76 -11.53
N GLY A 91 -0.26 -3.37 -11.74
CA GLY A 91 -0.07 -4.81 -11.63
C GLY A 91 -0.35 -5.34 -10.22
N ALA A 92 0.11 -4.65 -9.18
CA ALA A 92 -0.17 -5.00 -7.80
C ALA A 92 -1.66 -4.89 -7.46
N ALA A 93 -2.34 -3.83 -7.94
CA ALA A 93 -3.78 -3.65 -7.74
C ALA A 93 -4.59 -4.75 -8.46
N ALA A 94 -4.25 -5.05 -9.71
CA ALA A 94 -4.87 -6.14 -10.47
C ALA A 94 -4.63 -7.50 -9.80
N GLY A 95 -3.41 -7.78 -9.34
CA GLY A 95 -3.07 -9.00 -8.61
C GLY A 95 -3.83 -9.13 -7.28
N ALA A 96 -3.95 -8.05 -6.51
CA ALA A 96 -4.72 -8.02 -5.27
C ALA A 96 -6.22 -8.27 -5.54
N PHE A 97 -6.77 -7.65 -6.58
CA PHE A 97 -8.16 -7.86 -6.99
C PHE A 97 -8.42 -9.30 -7.42
N LEU A 98 -7.58 -9.86 -8.30
CA LEU A 98 -7.69 -11.25 -8.75
C LEU A 98 -7.55 -12.23 -7.59
N SER A 99 -6.64 -11.96 -6.64
CA SER A 99 -6.46 -12.78 -5.43
C SER A 99 -7.70 -12.74 -4.53
N ALA A 100 -8.28 -11.57 -4.31
CA ALA A 100 -9.50 -11.41 -3.51
C ALA A 100 -10.72 -12.05 -4.19
N TRP A 101 -10.81 -11.95 -5.53
CA TRP A 101 -11.86 -12.60 -6.32
C TRP A 101 -11.78 -14.12 -6.23
N GLN A 102 -10.61 -14.70 -6.50
CA GLN A 102 -10.38 -16.15 -6.39
C GLN A 102 -10.53 -16.68 -4.97
N GLY A 103 -10.22 -15.85 -3.96
CA GLY A 103 -10.42 -16.15 -2.55
C GLY A 103 -11.88 -16.07 -2.09
N ARG A 104 -12.79 -15.55 -2.94
CA ARG A 104 -14.19 -15.24 -2.62
C ARG A 104 -14.34 -14.27 -1.45
N ARG A 105 -13.47 -13.25 -1.40
CA ARG A 105 -13.35 -12.28 -0.29
C ARG A 105 -13.63 -10.84 -0.70
N LEU A 106 -14.05 -10.60 -1.95
CA LEU A 106 -14.39 -9.25 -2.40
C LEU A 106 -15.63 -8.77 -1.63
N ALA A 107 -15.42 -7.78 -0.75
CA ALA A 107 -16.46 -7.16 0.02
C ALA A 107 -16.13 -5.67 0.21
N VAL A 108 -17.12 -4.81 -0.01
CA VAL A 108 -17.03 -3.40 0.36
C VAL A 108 -17.51 -3.29 1.80
N VAL A 109 -16.57 -3.24 2.73
CA VAL A 109 -16.83 -3.17 4.17
C VAL A 109 -15.96 -2.12 4.82
N THR A 110 -16.48 -1.52 5.89
CA THR A 110 -15.66 -0.67 6.77
C THR A 110 -15.25 -1.50 7.97
N GLU A 111 -14.01 -1.98 7.98
CA GLU A 111 -13.45 -2.76 9.09
C GLU A 111 -13.34 -1.89 10.35
N ARG A 112 -14.19 -2.19 11.35
CA ARG A 112 -14.31 -1.43 12.61
C ARG A 112 -14.60 -2.36 13.78
N GLY A 113 -14.16 -1.97 14.99
CA GLY A 113 -14.56 -2.65 16.22
C GLY A 113 -16.05 -2.45 16.55
N PRO A 114 -16.64 -3.31 17.40
CA PRO A 114 -18.06 -3.26 17.75
C PRO A 114 -18.50 -1.89 18.32
N ARG A 115 -17.59 -1.24 19.05
CA ARG A 115 -17.83 0.00 19.81
C ARG A 115 -17.51 1.29 19.05
N VAL A 116 -16.95 1.22 17.85
CA VAL A 116 -16.47 2.40 17.10
C VAL A 116 -17.38 2.70 15.92
N SER A 117 -17.80 3.96 15.75
CA SER A 117 -18.62 4.37 14.60
C SER A 117 -17.83 4.32 13.28
N ALA A 118 -18.52 4.12 12.16
CA ALA A 118 -17.89 4.12 10.83
C ALA A 118 -17.18 5.46 10.52
N ARG A 119 -17.79 6.59 10.92
CA ARG A 119 -17.20 7.92 10.75
C ARG A 119 -15.89 8.06 11.51
N THR A 120 -15.88 7.67 12.79
CA THR A 120 -14.66 7.71 13.62
C THR A 120 -13.55 6.85 13.01
N ARG A 121 -13.87 5.64 12.54
CA ARG A 121 -12.90 4.75 11.89
C ARG A 121 -12.32 5.35 10.62
N LEU A 122 -13.16 5.95 9.77
CA LEU A 122 -12.73 6.58 8.52
C LEU A 122 -11.84 7.81 8.79
N LEU A 123 -12.21 8.65 9.76
CA LEU A 123 -11.39 9.80 10.16
C LEU A 123 -10.02 9.36 10.69
N LEU A 124 -9.98 8.30 11.50
CA LEU A 124 -8.72 7.72 11.98
C LEU A 124 -7.88 7.09 10.87
N ALA A 125 -8.50 6.38 9.93
CA ALA A 125 -7.82 5.83 8.77
C ALA A 125 -7.22 6.95 7.89
N PHE A 126 -7.97 8.03 7.68
CA PHE A 126 -7.51 9.19 6.94
C PHE A 126 -6.36 9.91 7.65
N ALA A 127 -6.49 10.20 8.94
CA ALA A 127 -5.44 10.82 9.74
C ALA A 127 -4.16 9.97 9.79
N GLY A 128 -4.29 8.65 9.96
CA GLY A 128 -3.17 7.71 9.91
C GLY A 128 -2.52 7.68 8.52
N GLY A 129 -3.31 7.72 7.45
CA GLY A 129 -2.81 7.82 6.07
C GLY A 129 -2.01 9.10 5.82
N LEU A 130 -2.49 10.24 6.33
CA LEU A 130 -1.78 11.52 6.20
C LEU A 130 -0.44 11.50 6.95
N LEU A 131 -0.43 10.97 8.17
CA LEU A 131 0.79 10.79 8.96
C LEU A 131 1.77 9.83 8.26
N ALA A 132 1.28 8.74 7.69
CA ALA A 132 2.10 7.79 6.93
C ALA A 132 2.67 8.41 5.65
N ALA A 133 1.88 9.23 4.93
CA ALA A 133 2.35 9.93 3.74
C ALA A 133 3.43 10.97 4.08
N TRP A 134 3.24 11.72 5.16
CA TRP A 134 4.23 12.67 5.66
C TRP A 134 5.52 11.97 6.10
N GLY A 135 5.38 10.89 6.89
CA GLY A 135 6.51 10.06 7.32
C GLY A 135 7.26 9.42 6.15
N ALA A 136 6.56 8.96 5.12
CA ALA A 136 7.19 8.40 3.92
C ALA A 136 8.05 9.44 3.17
N ARG A 137 7.66 10.72 3.22
CA ARG A 137 8.46 11.80 2.62
C ARG A 137 9.72 12.08 3.44
N LEU A 138 9.61 12.12 4.76
CA LEU A 138 10.76 12.26 5.67
C LEU A 138 11.75 11.10 5.55
N ALA A 139 11.24 9.86 5.48
CA ALA A 139 12.03 8.65 5.29
C ALA A 139 12.57 8.48 3.85
N ARG A 140 12.22 9.39 2.92
CA ARG A 140 12.54 9.31 1.49
C ARG A 140 12.11 7.98 0.84
N GLY A 141 11.08 7.34 1.37
CA GLY A 141 10.56 6.06 0.89
C GLY A 141 9.37 5.57 1.70
N CYS A 142 8.58 4.68 1.10
CA CYS A 142 7.51 3.94 1.78
C CYS A 142 8.05 2.64 2.39
N THR A 143 7.19 1.93 3.12
CA THR A 143 7.52 0.64 3.73
C THR A 143 8.08 -0.37 2.72
N SER A 144 7.51 -0.49 1.52
CA SER A 144 8.05 -1.40 0.51
C SER A 144 9.45 -0.97 0.01
N GLY A 145 9.69 0.33 -0.13
CA GLY A 145 11.00 0.85 -0.55
C GLY A 145 12.08 0.75 0.53
N GLN A 146 11.77 1.13 1.76
CA GLN A 146 12.76 1.13 2.85
C GLN A 146 12.90 -0.23 3.52
N ALA A 147 11.79 -0.93 3.80
CA ALA A 147 11.84 -2.20 4.49
C ALA A 147 12.16 -3.37 3.55
N LEU A 148 11.47 -3.51 2.41
CA LEU A 148 11.71 -4.66 1.51
C LEU A 148 12.97 -4.45 0.67
N ALA A 149 12.99 -3.41 -0.17
CA ALA A 149 14.12 -3.16 -1.05
C ALA A 149 15.39 -2.73 -0.27
N GLY A 150 15.25 -1.79 0.67
CA GLY A 150 16.35 -1.37 1.53
C GLY A 150 16.87 -2.48 2.46
N GLY A 151 15.97 -3.31 3.01
CA GLY A 151 16.34 -4.46 3.83
C GLY A 151 17.05 -5.55 3.04
N ALA A 152 16.60 -5.86 1.82
CA ALA A 152 17.25 -6.83 0.94
C ALA A 152 18.68 -6.42 0.54
N MET A 153 18.93 -5.11 0.47
CA MET A 153 20.27 -4.55 0.20
C MET A 153 21.11 -4.33 1.46
N LEU A 154 20.61 -4.70 2.64
CA LEU A 154 21.25 -4.43 3.95
C LEU A 154 21.62 -2.95 4.14
N SER A 155 20.78 -2.04 3.61
CA SER A 155 20.98 -0.60 3.78
C SER A 155 20.77 -0.21 5.24
N VAL A 156 21.73 0.52 5.82
CA VAL A 156 21.63 1.06 7.18
C VAL A 156 20.33 1.87 7.35
N GLY A 157 19.98 2.68 6.35
CA GLY A 157 18.74 3.46 6.38
C GLY A 157 17.48 2.59 6.42
N GLY A 158 17.46 1.50 5.65
CA GLY A 158 16.34 0.54 5.64
C GLY A 158 16.19 -0.21 6.96
N LEU A 159 17.30 -0.63 7.56
CA LEU A 159 17.31 -1.32 8.86
C LEU A 159 16.86 -0.38 10.00
N VAL A 160 17.39 0.84 10.04
CA VAL A 160 16.98 1.86 11.01
C VAL A 160 15.51 2.22 10.84
N PHE A 161 15.04 2.39 9.60
CA PHE A 161 13.63 2.60 9.31
C PHE A 161 12.77 1.44 9.85
N MET A 162 13.18 0.19 9.61
CA MET A 162 12.42 -0.97 10.08
C MET A 162 12.31 -1.01 11.60
N ALA A 163 13.43 -0.82 12.30
CA ALA A 163 13.46 -0.77 13.76
C ALA A 163 12.56 0.36 14.29
N ALA A 164 12.65 1.56 13.72
CA ALA A 164 11.83 2.71 14.12
C ALA A 164 10.33 2.47 13.92
N VAL A 165 9.93 1.85 12.80
CA VAL A 165 8.52 1.51 12.54
C VAL A 165 7.99 0.52 13.56
N PHE A 166 8.75 -0.53 13.90
CA PHE A 166 8.34 -1.49 14.93
C PHE A 166 8.22 -0.83 16.30
N VAL A 167 9.21 -0.05 16.72
CA VAL A 167 9.18 0.69 18.00
C VAL A 167 7.97 1.61 18.08
N ALA A 168 7.71 2.40 17.04
CA ALA A 168 6.55 3.28 16.98
C ALA A 168 5.23 2.49 17.01
N ALA A 169 5.14 1.40 16.24
CA ALA A 169 3.94 0.55 16.20
C ALA A 169 3.64 -0.06 17.58
N TYR A 170 4.63 -0.63 18.26
CA TYR A 170 4.44 -1.19 19.60
C TYR A 170 4.10 -0.12 20.64
N ALA A 171 4.71 1.06 20.56
CA ALA A 171 4.39 2.17 21.46
C ALA A 171 2.94 2.65 21.30
N LEU A 172 2.41 2.69 20.07
CA LEU A 172 1.03 3.11 19.80
C LEU A 172 0.00 1.99 19.94
N ALA A 173 0.41 0.71 19.89
CA ALA A 173 -0.48 -0.45 19.89
C ALA A 173 -1.47 -0.43 21.05
N GLY A 174 -1.03 -0.07 22.26
CA GLY A 174 -1.87 -0.01 23.45
C GLY A 174 -3.04 0.98 23.37
N ARG A 175 -2.88 2.09 22.63
CA ARG A 175 -3.94 3.08 22.42
C ARG A 175 -4.84 2.70 21.25
N VAL A 176 -4.26 2.23 20.15
CA VAL A 176 -5.00 1.90 18.93
C VAL A 176 -5.83 0.61 19.09
N ARG A 177 -5.36 -0.37 19.88
CA ARG A 177 -6.12 -1.62 20.14
C ARG A 177 -7.51 -1.38 20.74
N ARG A 178 -7.69 -0.29 21.49
CA ARG A 178 -8.98 0.07 22.09
C ARG A 178 -10.07 0.35 21.05
N GLN A 179 -9.71 0.55 19.78
CA GLN A 179 -10.64 0.75 18.68
C GLN A 179 -11.21 -0.56 18.12
N TRP A 180 -10.57 -1.68 18.42
CA TRP A 180 -10.95 -3.01 17.94
C TRP A 180 -11.61 -3.88 19.02
N LEU A 181 -11.36 -3.55 20.29
CA LEU A 181 -12.06 -4.12 21.44
C LEU A 181 -13.46 -3.50 21.57
#